data_AF-A0A410QDJ4-F1
#
_entry.id   AF-A0A410QDJ4-F1
#
_cell.length_a   1.000
_cell.length_b   1.000
_cell.length_c   1.000
_cell.angle_alpha   90.00
_cell.angle_beta   90.00
_cell.angle_gamma   90.00
#
_symmetry.space_group_name_H-M   'P 1'
#
loop_
_entity.id
_entity.type
_entity.pdbx_description
1 polymer ?
#
loop_
_entity_poly.entity_id
_entity_poly.type
_entity_poly.pdbx_seq_one_letter_code
_entity_poly.pdbx_strand_id
1 'polypeptide(L)'
;MIKLNQKQKIIFKHIDGMSNRSIASELHMSKDTVNKYVNEYENQKQELLAKNPETDTKELIQAIVEKPKYNSENRGPNKVTSEMIEVIEECLKVNE
;
A
#
# COMPACT_ATOMS: atom_id res chain seq x y z
N MET A 1 -6.43 3.87 -6.57
CA MET A 1 -5.93 4.09 -5.19
C MET A 1 -6.90 3.41 -4.26
N ILE A 2 -6.45 2.47 -3.45
CA ILE A 2 -7.25 1.76 -2.45
C ILE A 2 -7.70 2.70 -1.36
N LYS A 3 -8.97 2.59 -1.02
CA LYS A 3 -9.60 3.33 0.08
C LYS A 3 -9.33 2.61 1.41
N LEU A 4 -9.37 3.35 2.52
CA LEU A 4 -9.20 2.79 3.86
C LEU A 4 -10.16 1.62 4.14
N ASN A 5 -11.44 1.77 3.75
CA ASN A 5 -12.46 0.73 3.89
C ASN A 5 -12.09 -0.58 3.15
N GLN A 6 -11.38 -0.50 2.02
CA GLN A 6 -10.95 -1.68 1.28
C GLN A 6 -9.79 -2.37 2.00
N LYS A 7 -8.82 -1.61 2.55
CA LYS A 7 -7.74 -2.15 3.39
C LYS A 7 -8.29 -2.87 4.62
N GLN A 8 -9.26 -2.26 5.31
CA GLN A 8 -9.95 -2.88 6.46
C GLN A 8 -10.63 -4.20 6.07
N LYS A 9 -11.37 -4.23 4.96
CA LYS A 9 -12.03 -5.45 4.47
C LYS A 9 -11.05 -6.58 4.17
N ILE A 10 -9.87 -6.26 3.62
CA ILE A 10 -8.82 -7.26 3.40
C ILE A 10 -8.41 -7.88 4.74
N ILE A 11 -8.11 -7.04 5.74
CA ILE A 11 -7.63 -7.48 7.06
C ILE A 11 -8.70 -8.30 7.78
N PHE A 12 -9.97 -7.85 7.82
CA PHE A 12 -11.03 -8.60 8.47
C PHE A 12 -11.22 -9.99 7.87
N LYS A 13 -11.23 -10.10 6.54
CA LYS A 13 -11.36 -11.40 5.88
C LYS A 13 -10.17 -12.33 6.13
N HIS A 14 -8.96 -11.78 6.26
CA HIS A 14 -7.77 -12.55 6.65
C HIS A 14 -7.91 -13.07 8.09
N ILE A 15 -8.40 -12.25 9.01
CA ILE A 15 -8.69 -12.65 10.40
C ILE A 15 -9.79 -13.73 10.43
N ASP A 16 -10.79 -13.64 9.55
CA ASP A 16 -11.84 -14.66 9.38
C ASP A 16 -11.31 -15.99 8.77
N GLY A 17 -10.02 -16.08 8.47
CA GLY A 17 -9.36 -17.30 7.97
C GLY A 17 -9.44 -17.50 6.46
N MET A 18 -9.87 -16.49 5.69
CA MET A 18 -9.89 -16.60 4.23
C MET A 18 -8.49 -16.53 3.65
N SER A 19 -8.23 -17.31 2.59
CA SER A 19 -6.96 -17.23 1.86
C SER A 19 -6.84 -15.90 1.10
N ASN A 20 -5.61 -15.38 0.98
CA ASN A 20 -5.34 -14.16 0.19
C ASN A 20 -5.87 -14.25 -1.26
N ARG A 21 -5.91 -15.46 -1.84
CA ARG A 21 -6.47 -15.69 -3.18
C ARG A 21 -7.99 -15.52 -3.19
N SER A 22 -8.69 -16.04 -2.19
CA SER A 22 -10.14 -15.88 -2.02
C SER A 22 -10.49 -14.41 -1.81
N ILE A 23 -9.75 -13.72 -0.93
CA ILE A 23 -9.93 -12.28 -0.65
C ILE A 23 -9.75 -11.44 -1.92
N ALA A 24 -8.70 -11.71 -2.70
CA ALA A 24 -8.43 -11.02 -3.95
C ALA A 24 -9.57 -11.20 -4.97
N SER A 25 -10.07 -12.44 -5.09
CA SER A 25 -11.19 -12.76 -5.98
C SER A 25 -12.47 -12.04 -5.56
N GLU A 26 -12.79 -12.04 -4.26
CA GLU A 26 -14.03 -11.48 -3.75
C GLU A 26 -14.04 -9.94 -3.72
N LEU A 27 -12.88 -9.32 -3.47
CA LEU A 27 -12.76 -7.85 -3.46
C LEU A 27 -12.42 -7.27 -4.84
N HIS A 28 -12.24 -8.11 -5.86
CA HIS A 28 -11.80 -7.74 -7.21
C HIS A 28 -10.51 -6.90 -7.21
N MET A 29 -9.49 -7.39 -6.51
CA MET A 29 -8.20 -6.71 -6.33
C MET A 29 -7.06 -7.64 -6.73
N SER A 30 -5.88 -7.09 -7.01
CA SER A 30 -4.72 -7.94 -7.26
C SER A 30 -4.30 -8.67 -5.98
N LYS A 31 -3.88 -9.94 -6.13
CA LYS A 31 -3.33 -10.75 -5.05
C LYS A 31 -2.15 -10.06 -4.37
N ASP A 32 -1.29 -9.38 -5.15
CA ASP A 32 -0.12 -8.67 -4.61
C ASP A 32 -0.52 -7.56 -3.65
N THR A 33 -1.65 -6.89 -3.95
CA THR A 33 -2.16 -5.84 -3.08
C THR A 33 -2.72 -6.42 -1.78
N VAL A 34 -3.45 -7.53 -1.86
CA VAL A 34 -3.92 -8.27 -0.67
C VAL A 34 -2.73 -8.73 0.17
N ASN A 35 -1.74 -9.39 -0.44
CA ASN A 35 -0.52 -9.84 0.21
C ASN A 35 0.21 -8.70 0.92
N LYS A 36 0.37 -7.55 0.25
CA LYS A 36 1.03 -6.38 0.85
C LYS A 36 0.37 -5.99 2.16
N TYR A 37 -0.95 -5.83 2.17
CA TYR A 37 -1.66 -5.37 3.37
C TYR A 37 -1.79 -6.43 4.46
N VAL A 38 -1.88 -7.71 4.08
CA VAL A 38 -1.84 -8.83 5.04
C VAL A 38 -0.48 -8.91 5.71
N ASN A 39 0.62 -8.82 4.95
CA ASN A 39 1.97 -8.86 5.49
C ASN A 39 2.27 -7.64 6.38
N GLU A 40 1.84 -6.44 5.97
CA GLU A 40 1.93 -5.23 6.81
C GLU A 40 1.22 -5.45 8.15
N TYR A 41 0.02 -6.04 8.14
CA TYR A 41 -0.75 -6.36 9.35
C TYR A 41 -0.03 -7.38 10.23
N GLU A 42 0.48 -8.48 9.67
CA GLU A 42 1.17 -9.52 10.45
C GLU A 42 2.48 -9.01 11.06
N ASN A 43 3.26 -8.23 10.32
CA ASN A 43 4.50 -7.63 10.83
C ASN A 43 4.21 -6.68 12.00
N GLN A 44 3.23 -5.79 11.85
CA GLN A 44 2.85 -4.86 12.92
C GLN A 44 2.32 -5.61 14.14
N LYS A 45 1.53 -6.67 13.93
CA LYS A 45 1.06 -7.55 15.00
C LYS A 45 2.23 -8.20 15.75
N GLN A 46 3.22 -8.72 15.03
CA GLN A 46 4.42 -9.33 15.63
C GLN A 46 5.24 -8.31 16.43
N GLU A 47 5.49 -7.12 15.89
CA GLU A 47 6.23 -6.06 16.58
C GLU A 47 5.55 -5.60 17.87
N LEU A 48 4.22 -5.53 17.87
CA LEU A 48 3.42 -5.12 19.03
C LEU A 48 3.38 -6.23 20.10
N LEU A 49 3.20 -7.49 19.69
CA LEU A 49 3.29 -8.64 20.60
C LEU A 49 4.69 -8.75 21.24
N ALA A 50 5.75 -8.41 20.50
CA ALA A 50 7.11 -8.37 21.03
C ALA A 50 7.32 -7.27 22.08
N LYS A 51 6.57 -6.16 22.00
CA LYS A 51 6.67 -5.04 22.95
C LYS A 51 5.80 -5.24 24.20
N ASN A 52 4.59 -5.80 24.04
CA ASN A 52 3.65 -6.00 25.14
C ASN A 52 2.83 -7.30 24.91
N PRO A 53 3.13 -8.39 25.63
CA PRO A 53 2.47 -9.69 25.45
C PRO A 53 0.98 -9.73 25.80
N GLU A 54 0.51 -8.80 26.64
CA GLU A 54 -0.86 -8.72 27.17
C GLU A 54 -1.78 -7.78 26.35
N THR A 55 -1.29 -7.26 25.21
CA THR A 55 -2.05 -6.25 24.45
C THR A 55 -3.27 -6.87 23.78
N ASP A 56 -4.45 -6.29 24.06
CA ASP A 56 -5.72 -6.73 23.50
C ASP A 56 -5.73 -6.56 21.96
N THR A 57 -6.06 -7.65 21.26
CA THR A 57 -6.07 -7.75 19.79
C THR A 57 -6.97 -6.71 19.10
N LYS A 58 -7.90 -6.09 19.83
CA LYS A 58 -8.76 -5.02 19.33
C LYS A 58 -8.08 -3.66 19.23
N GLU A 59 -7.19 -3.32 20.16
CA GLU A 59 -6.39 -2.07 20.07
C GLU A 59 -5.38 -2.16 18.92
N LEU A 60 -4.87 -3.37 18.67
CA LEU A 60 -4.05 -3.74 17.51
C LEU A 60 -4.75 -3.41 16.17
N ILE A 61 -6.04 -3.67 16.03
CA ILE A 61 -6.78 -3.40 14.79
C ILE A 61 -6.89 -1.89 14.54
N GLN A 62 -7.10 -1.08 15.60
CA GLN A 62 -7.22 0.37 15.47
C GLN A 62 -5.91 1.01 14.99
N ALA A 63 -4.76 0.53 15.48
CA ALA A 63 -3.44 1.03 15.11
C ALA A 63 -3.02 0.66 13.68
N ILE A 64 -3.44 -0.50 13.18
CA ILE A 64 -3.03 -1.04 11.86
C ILE A 64 -3.85 -0.45 10.69
N VAL A 65 -4.98 0.19 11.02
CA VAL A 65 -5.94 0.78 10.09
C VAL A 65 -5.60 2.25 9.79
N GLU A 66 -4.30 2.57 9.71
CA GLU A 66 -3.87 3.82 9.11
C GLU A 66 -4.14 3.86 7.59
N LYS A 67 -4.28 5.09 7.07
CA LYS A 67 -4.50 5.35 5.64
C LYS A 67 -3.43 4.62 4.81
N PRO A 68 -3.82 3.94 3.71
CA PRO A 68 -2.85 3.24 2.86
C PRO A 68 -1.81 4.22 2.32
N LYS A 69 -0.53 3.98 2.64
CA LYS A 69 0.61 4.77 2.16
C LYS A 69 1.13 4.18 0.85
N TYR A 70 1.24 5.03 -0.18
CA TYR A 70 1.80 4.64 -1.49
C TYR A 70 3.20 5.22 -1.61
N ASN A 71 4.17 4.37 -1.93
CA ASN A 71 5.45 4.85 -2.44
C ASN A 71 5.30 5.09 -3.96
N SER A 72 5.42 6.33 -4.39
CA SER A 72 5.43 6.74 -5.80
C SER A 72 6.78 7.31 -6.24
N GLU A 73 7.84 7.18 -5.45
CA GLU A 73 9.18 7.68 -5.76
C GLU A 73 9.69 7.13 -7.10
N ASN A 74 9.38 5.86 -7.38
CA ASN A 74 9.74 5.21 -8.64
C ASN A 74 8.73 5.45 -9.78
N ARG A 75 7.67 6.24 -9.57
CA ARG A 75 6.73 6.61 -10.64
C ARG A 75 7.26 7.85 -11.34
N GLY A 76 8.19 7.64 -12.25
CA GLY A 76 8.65 8.63 -13.21
C GLY A 76 8.34 8.21 -14.65
N PRO A 77 8.37 9.15 -15.60
CA PRO A 77 8.33 8.80 -17.01
C PRO A 77 9.61 8.08 -17.42
N ASN A 78 9.52 6.76 -17.67
CA ASN A 78 10.67 5.91 -18.04
C ASN A 78 11.38 6.33 -19.34
N LYS A 79 10.73 7.12 -20.19
CA LYS A 79 11.24 7.53 -21.51
C LYS A 79 11.77 8.96 -21.56
N VAL A 80 11.71 9.71 -20.46
CA VAL A 80 12.21 11.08 -20.43
C VAL A 80 13.72 11.02 -20.17
N THR A 81 14.49 11.36 -21.20
CA THR A 81 15.94 11.54 -21.11
C THR A 81 16.27 12.99 -20.77
N SER A 82 17.43 13.22 -20.17
CA SER A 82 17.93 14.57 -19.88
C SER A 82 18.02 15.43 -21.14
N GLU A 83 18.42 14.84 -22.28
CA GLU A 83 18.47 15.52 -23.59
C GLU A 83 17.09 16.04 -24.03
N MET A 84 16.01 15.26 -23.81
CA MET A 84 14.66 15.73 -24.14
C MET A 84 14.25 16.92 -23.27
N ILE A 85 14.68 16.97 -22.01
CA ILE A 85 14.38 18.09 -21.10
C ILE A 85 15.11 19.35 -21.58
N GLU A 86 16.39 19.23 -21.94
CA GLU A 86 17.19 20.36 -22.43
C GLU A 86 16.60 20.98 -23.71
N VAL A 87 16.16 20.15 -24.67
CA VAL A 87 15.51 20.62 -25.90
C VAL A 87 14.20 21.36 -25.61
N ILE A 88 13.41 20.88 -24.64
CA ILE A 88 12.17 21.54 -24.23
C ILE A 88 12.48 22.91 -23.61
N GLU A 89 13.48 22.99 -22.73
CA GLU A 89 13.90 24.26 -22.11
C GLU A 89 14.44 25.26 -23.13
N GLU A 90 15.20 24.80 -24.12
CA GLU A 90 15.71 25.64 -25.21
C GLU A 90 14.56 26.20 -26.04
N CYS A 91 13.59 25.37 -26.41
CA CYS A 91 12.39 25.80 -27.14
C CYS A 91 11.53 26.79 -26.34
N LEU A 92 11.47 26.65 -25.01
CA LEU A 92 10.77 27.61 -24.15
C LEU A 92 11.47 28.97 -24.12
N LYS A 93 12.81 29.01 -24.03
CA LYS A 93 13.60 30.25 -24.05
C LYS A 93 13.52 31.00 -25.39
N VAL A 94 13.37 30.29 -26.50
CA VAL A 94 13.22 30.89 -27.84
C VAL A 94 11.85 31.58 -28.02
N ASN A 95 10.85 31.21 -27.22
CA ASN A 95 9.49 31.76 -27.28
C ASN A 95 9.22 32.85 -26.22
N GLU A 96 10.22 33.24 -25.42
CA GLU A 96 10.20 34.47 -24.59
C GLU A 96 10.67 35.70 -25.38
#